data_AF-A0A2N6IBM5-F1
#
_entry.id   AF-A0A2N6IBM5-F1
#
_cell.length_a   1.000
_cell.length_b   1.000
_cell.length_c   1.000
_cell.angle_alpha   90.00
_cell.angle_beta   90.00
_cell.angle_gamma   90.00
#
_symmetry.space_group_name_H-M   'P 1'
#
loop_
_entity.id
_entity.type
_entity.pdbx_description
1 polymer ?
#
loop_
_entity_poly.entity_id
_entity_poly.type
_entity_poly.pdbx_seq_one_letter_code
_entity_poly.pdbx_strand_id
1 'polypeptide(L)'
;MLVPYIDKARAERYGVLNRALGFNPNRRFPNLDKILPLPPADLPPWDGQRKSLLDAAMGVRPPPAIPQASAASLLQEPYFLAADYALRPTGLHSDAPTAPFSAYWQPAQGQGLTEPARLFHKGEEFRHFSVLVAAGKSRYGPVTWEQCLTIRHNQGAVEPRAVHGLLREVARPEPWLSCACGQACPASGVWQPWVAADHPLQAIVNQYWRQTWLTQGAPFPQPRRDWLLDLPDDEVTWHLMDMSLPDVG
;
A
#
# COMPACT_ATOMS: atom_id res chain seq x y z
N MET A 1 -1.48 28.43 -40.96
CA MET A 1 -1.99 27.26 -40.23
C MET A 1 -2.98 27.80 -39.20
N LEU A 2 -4.28 27.79 -39.52
CA LEU A 2 -5.34 28.25 -38.61
C LEU A 2 -5.45 27.21 -37.49
N VAL A 3 -5.30 27.62 -36.22
CA VAL A 3 -5.58 26.74 -35.08
C VAL A 3 -7.08 26.39 -35.18
N PRO A 4 -7.46 25.13 -35.43
CA PRO A 4 -8.86 24.78 -35.51
C PRO A 4 -9.43 24.91 -34.09
N TYR A 5 -10.51 25.68 -33.94
CA TYR A 5 -11.37 25.79 -32.76
C TYR A 5 -10.71 25.48 -31.38
N ILE A 6 -10.42 26.54 -30.61
CA ILE A 6 -9.96 26.36 -29.23
C ILE A 6 -11.08 25.75 -28.38
N ASP A 7 -10.87 24.52 -27.90
CA ASP A 7 -11.75 23.85 -26.94
C ASP A 7 -11.67 24.56 -25.57
N LYS A 8 -12.57 25.53 -25.38
CA LYS A 8 -12.61 26.36 -24.17
C LYS A 8 -12.89 25.54 -22.91
N ALA A 9 -13.74 24.52 -22.99
CA ALA A 9 -14.09 23.67 -21.85
C ALA A 9 -12.89 22.84 -21.38
N ARG A 10 -12.13 22.30 -22.34
CA ARG A 10 -10.88 21.59 -22.05
C ARG A 10 -9.80 22.51 -21.50
N ALA A 11 -9.65 23.71 -22.08
CA ALA A 11 -8.72 24.72 -21.61
C ALA A 11 -9.01 25.14 -20.15
N GLU A 12 -10.28 25.29 -19.78
CA GLU A 12 -10.70 25.59 -18.41
C GLU A 12 -10.27 24.51 -17.43
N ARG A 13 -10.56 23.23 -17.72
CA ARG A 13 -10.17 22.09 -16.88
C ARG A 13 -8.64 22.01 -16.72
N TYR A 14 -7.88 22.18 -17.80
CA TYR A 14 -6.41 22.26 -17.72
C TYR A 14 -5.95 23.41 -16.82
N GLY A 15 -6.60 24.57 -16.90
CA GLY A 15 -6.31 25.72 -16.04
C GLY A 15 -6.52 25.42 -14.55
N VAL A 16 -7.58 24.68 -14.19
CA VAL A 16 -7.83 24.25 -12.81
C VAL A 16 -6.74 23.30 -12.30
N LEU A 17 -6.35 22.31 -13.12
CA LEU A 17 -5.32 21.34 -12.77
C LEU A 17 -3.93 21.98 -12.65
N ASN A 18 -3.59 22.87 -13.59
CA ASN A 18 -2.32 23.60 -13.57
C ASN A 18 -2.16 24.42 -12.27
N ARG A 19 -3.22 25.15 -11.86
CA ARG A 19 -3.22 25.88 -10.58
C ARG A 19 -3.03 24.96 -9.38
N ALA A 20 -3.60 23.75 -9.41
CA ALA A 20 -3.46 22.78 -8.33
C ALA A 20 -2.04 22.18 -8.26
N LEU A 21 -1.41 21.92 -9.41
CA LEU A 21 -0.01 21.48 -9.49
C LEU A 21 0.94 22.57 -8.99
N GLY A 22 0.71 23.83 -9.37
CA GLY A 22 1.52 24.96 -8.91
C GLY A 22 1.48 25.20 -7.40
N PHE A 23 0.41 24.79 -6.72
CA PHE A 23 0.28 24.92 -5.26
C PHE A 23 0.98 23.79 -4.48
N ASN A 24 1.01 22.56 -5.04
CA ASN A 24 1.62 21.42 -4.37
C ASN A 24 2.48 20.60 -5.35
N PRO A 25 3.82 20.68 -5.26
CA PRO A 25 4.72 20.00 -6.20
C PRO A 25 4.66 18.48 -6.12
N ASN A 26 4.16 17.92 -5.02
CA ASN A 26 3.98 16.47 -4.85
C ASN A 26 2.69 15.96 -5.46
N ARG A 27 1.76 16.84 -5.88
CA ARG A 27 0.47 16.45 -6.46
C ARG A 27 0.64 15.81 -7.83
N ARG A 28 -0.10 14.74 -8.09
CA ARG A 28 -0.20 14.07 -9.38
C ARG A 28 -1.67 13.78 -9.69
N PHE A 29 -1.99 13.60 -10.97
CA PHE A 29 -3.32 13.30 -11.47
C PHE A 29 -3.28 12.04 -12.35
N PRO A 30 -3.12 10.85 -11.74
CA PRO A 30 -3.01 9.59 -12.50
C PRO A 30 -4.27 9.26 -13.32
N ASN A 31 -5.44 9.75 -12.89
CA ASN A 31 -6.72 9.48 -13.53
C ASN A 31 -7.18 10.64 -14.41
N LEU A 32 -6.25 11.35 -15.03
CA LEU A 32 -6.53 12.53 -15.86
C LEU A 32 -7.47 12.20 -17.03
N ASP A 33 -7.25 11.06 -17.68
CA ASP A 33 -8.03 10.65 -18.85
C ASP A 33 -9.51 10.42 -18.53
N LYS A 34 -9.85 10.14 -17.26
CA LYS A 34 -11.24 10.04 -16.79
C LYS A 34 -12.00 11.36 -16.92
N ILE A 35 -11.34 12.50 -16.81
CA ILE A 35 -11.97 13.83 -16.80
C ILE A 35 -11.58 14.69 -18.01
N LEU A 36 -10.50 14.33 -18.70
CA LEU A 36 -9.88 15.11 -19.77
C LEU A 36 -9.38 14.19 -20.91
N PRO A 37 -10.23 13.32 -21.48
CA PRO A 37 -9.81 12.40 -22.54
C PRO A 37 -9.41 13.20 -23.79
N LEU A 38 -8.29 12.87 -24.43
CA LEU A 38 -7.78 13.64 -25.57
C LEU A 38 -8.79 13.70 -26.74
N PRO A 39 -8.81 14.80 -27.53
CA PRO A 39 -9.62 14.87 -28.75
C PRO A 39 -9.37 13.68 -29.69
N PRO A 40 -10.39 13.17 -30.40
CA PRO A 40 -11.72 13.74 -30.58
C PRO A 40 -12.75 13.35 -29.51
N ALA A 41 -12.36 12.67 -28.43
CA ALA A 41 -13.30 12.22 -27.40
C ALA A 41 -14.03 13.39 -26.73
N ASP A 42 -15.34 13.21 -26.50
CA ASP A 42 -16.17 14.17 -25.79
C ASP A 42 -15.74 14.29 -24.33
N LEU A 43 -15.86 15.51 -23.79
CA LEU A 43 -15.58 15.74 -22.38
C LEU A 43 -16.69 15.15 -21.50
N PRO A 44 -16.34 14.35 -20.48
CA PRO A 44 -17.31 13.85 -19.52
C PRO A 44 -18.00 15.00 -18.77
N PRO A 45 -19.25 14.84 -18.30
CA PRO A 45 -19.95 15.86 -17.54
C PRO A 45 -19.16 16.36 -16.32
N TRP A 46 -19.28 17.65 -16.01
CA TRP A 46 -18.65 18.27 -14.85
C TRP A 46 -19.58 19.34 -14.27
N ASP A 47 -19.75 19.34 -12.96
CA ASP A 47 -20.61 20.26 -12.19
C ASP A 47 -20.05 21.69 -12.06
N GLY A 48 -18.90 21.98 -12.69
CA GLY A 48 -18.21 23.27 -12.59
C GLY A 48 -17.44 23.49 -11.28
N GLN A 49 -17.49 22.54 -10.34
CA GLN A 49 -16.81 22.67 -9.05
C GLN A 49 -15.34 22.28 -9.17
N ARG A 50 -14.44 23.15 -8.68
CA ARG A 50 -13.00 22.84 -8.66
C ARG A 50 -12.71 21.53 -7.93
N LYS A 51 -13.36 21.31 -6.78
CA LYS A 51 -13.10 20.16 -5.92
C LYS A 51 -13.45 18.84 -6.60
N SER A 52 -14.64 18.75 -7.23
CA SER A 52 -15.08 17.54 -7.93
C SER A 52 -14.11 17.14 -9.04
N LEU A 53 -13.61 18.13 -9.82
CA LEU A 53 -12.66 17.90 -10.90
C LEU A 53 -11.32 17.37 -10.38
N LEU A 54 -10.79 17.98 -9.30
CA LEU A 54 -9.54 17.52 -8.70
C LEU A 54 -9.70 16.13 -8.09
N ASP A 55 -10.78 15.89 -7.35
CA ASP A 55 -11.06 14.62 -6.68
C ASP A 55 -11.24 13.46 -7.67
N ALA A 56 -11.83 13.72 -8.83
CA ALA A 56 -11.99 12.74 -9.90
C ALA A 56 -10.68 12.38 -10.62
N ALA A 57 -9.72 13.30 -10.68
CA ALA A 57 -8.41 13.08 -11.31
C ALA A 57 -7.34 12.53 -10.36
N MET A 58 -7.55 12.65 -9.04
CA MET A 58 -6.63 12.11 -8.04
C MET A 58 -6.57 10.59 -8.07
N GLY A 59 -5.45 10.05 -7.60
CA GLY A 59 -5.37 8.64 -7.27
C GLY A 59 -6.30 8.29 -6.11
N VAL A 60 -6.61 7.01 -5.99
CA VAL A 60 -7.52 6.48 -4.98
C VAL A 60 -6.82 5.45 -4.13
N ARG A 61 -7.34 5.21 -2.93
CA ARG A 61 -6.97 4.05 -2.12
C ARG A 61 -8.18 3.51 -1.37
N PRO A 62 -8.29 2.19 -1.19
CA PRO A 62 -9.22 1.66 -0.21
C PRO A 62 -8.83 2.18 1.19
N PRO A 63 -9.80 2.34 2.11
CA PRO A 63 -9.46 2.57 3.51
C PRO A 63 -8.58 1.41 4.00
N PRO A 64 -7.64 1.68 4.93
CA PRO A 64 -6.88 0.61 5.55
C PRO A 64 -7.86 -0.37 6.20
N ALA A 65 -7.64 -1.67 6.01
CA ALA A 65 -8.49 -2.67 6.62
C ALA A 65 -8.53 -2.44 8.14
N ILE A 66 -9.71 -2.53 8.74
CA ILE A 66 -9.81 -2.50 10.20
C ILE A 66 -9.29 -3.85 10.70
N PRO A 67 -8.29 -3.85 11.59
CA PRO A 67 -7.79 -5.06 12.21
C PRO A 67 -8.91 -5.94 12.76
N GLN A 68 -8.93 -7.22 12.39
CA GLN A 68 -9.85 -8.18 12.99
C GLN A 68 -9.07 -9.28 13.69
N ALA A 69 -9.50 -9.56 14.91
CA ALA A 69 -8.88 -10.58 15.70
C ALA A 69 -9.18 -11.97 15.12
N SER A 70 -8.15 -12.77 14.82
CA SER A 70 -8.35 -14.16 14.39
C SER A 70 -8.67 -15.05 15.58
N ALA A 71 -9.48 -16.10 15.37
CA ALA A 71 -9.81 -17.06 16.42
C ALA A 71 -8.58 -17.79 16.98
N ALA A 72 -7.58 -18.07 16.13
CA ALA A 72 -6.31 -18.66 16.55
C ALA A 72 -5.48 -17.72 17.42
N SER A 73 -5.49 -16.42 17.10
CA SER A 73 -4.83 -15.40 17.90
C SER A 73 -5.51 -15.30 19.28
N LEU A 74 -6.86 -15.40 19.37
CA LEU A 74 -7.62 -15.27 20.63
C LEU A 74 -7.37 -16.41 21.63
N LEU A 75 -6.82 -17.53 21.14
CA LEU A 75 -6.51 -18.72 21.94
C LEU A 75 -5.06 -18.73 22.45
N GLN A 76 -4.21 -17.80 22.01
CA GLN A 76 -2.81 -17.71 22.46
C GLN A 76 -2.66 -16.69 23.59
N GLU A 77 -3.05 -17.10 24.80
CA GLU A 77 -2.61 -16.42 26.01
C GLU A 77 -1.09 -16.65 26.23
N PRO A 78 -0.35 -15.64 26.73
CA PRO A 78 -0.89 -14.44 27.35
C PRO A 78 -0.99 -13.21 26.43
N TYR A 79 -0.50 -13.23 25.19
CA TYR A 79 -0.45 -11.99 24.40
C TYR A 79 -0.69 -12.19 22.90
N PHE A 80 -1.89 -11.75 22.51
CA PHE A 80 -2.47 -11.72 21.19
C PHE A 80 -1.77 -10.70 20.27
N LEU A 81 -1.24 -11.12 19.12
CA LEU A 81 -1.05 -10.24 17.97
C LEU A 81 -2.17 -10.53 16.97
N ALA A 82 -2.91 -9.50 16.56
CA ALA A 82 -3.94 -9.68 15.55
C ALA A 82 -3.30 -10.12 14.22
N ALA A 83 -3.99 -10.95 13.43
CA ALA A 83 -3.43 -11.56 12.22
C ALA A 83 -3.07 -10.53 11.12
N ASP A 84 -3.56 -9.31 11.25
CA ASP A 84 -3.30 -8.15 10.41
C ASP A 84 -2.19 -7.24 10.98
N TYR A 85 -1.51 -7.65 12.05
CA TYR A 85 -0.26 -7.03 12.51
C TYR A 85 0.90 -8.03 12.42
N ALA A 86 2.08 -7.51 12.12
CA ALA A 86 3.35 -8.21 12.14
C ALA A 86 4.28 -7.50 13.11
N LEU A 87 5.23 -8.25 13.65
CA LEU A 87 6.25 -7.71 14.54
C LEU A 87 7.51 -7.43 13.73
N ARG A 88 7.94 -6.16 13.74
CA ARG A 88 9.20 -5.73 13.13
C ARG A 88 10.24 -5.50 14.22
N PRO A 89 11.36 -6.24 14.22
CA PRO A 89 12.46 -5.97 15.13
C PRO A 89 13.03 -4.56 14.89
N THR A 90 13.44 -3.90 15.96
CA THR A 90 13.93 -2.51 15.90
C THR A 90 15.43 -2.37 15.98
N GLY A 91 16.15 -3.45 16.33
CA GLY A 91 17.54 -3.38 16.75
C GLY A 91 17.76 -2.82 18.16
N LEU A 92 16.71 -2.43 18.88
CA LEU A 92 16.82 -2.05 20.28
C LEU A 92 16.90 -3.31 21.15
N HIS A 93 18.02 -3.48 21.84
CA HIS A 93 18.31 -4.65 22.66
C HIS A 93 18.28 -4.35 24.16
N SER A 94 17.97 -5.37 24.97
CA SER A 94 18.00 -5.32 26.42
C SER A 94 18.53 -6.64 26.99
N ASP A 95 19.57 -6.55 27.83
CA ASP A 95 20.09 -7.66 28.63
C ASP A 95 19.58 -7.64 30.08
N ALA A 96 18.73 -6.67 30.43
CA ALA A 96 18.14 -6.56 31.76
C ALA A 96 17.25 -7.79 32.07
N PRO A 97 17.10 -8.19 33.34
CA PRO A 97 16.25 -9.31 33.72
C PRO A 97 14.75 -9.03 33.54
N THR A 98 14.36 -7.75 33.43
CA THR A 98 12.97 -7.30 33.30
C THR A 98 12.80 -6.36 32.11
N ALA A 99 11.60 -6.33 31.54
CA ALA A 99 11.26 -5.42 30.45
C ALA A 99 11.37 -3.93 30.88
N PRO A 100 12.18 -3.11 30.20
CA PRO A 100 12.40 -1.71 30.60
C PRO A 100 11.15 -0.83 30.38
N PHE A 101 10.29 -1.23 29.45
CA PHE A 101 8.99 -0.63 29.17
C PHE A 101 8.06 -1.66 28.50
N SER A 102 6.76 -1.36 28.52
CA SER A 102 5.76 -2.25 27.95
C SER A 102 5.87 -2.28 26.42
N ALA A 103 6.21 -3.44 25.84
CA ALA A 103 6.34 -3.63 24.40
C ALA A 103 6.39 -5.11 24.04
N TYR A 104 6.34 -5.44 22.75
CA TYR A 104 6.67 -6.78 22.29
C TYR A 104 8.18 -6.98 22.31
N TRP A 105 8.63 -8.09 22.88
CA TRP A 105 10.04 -8.49 22.95
C TRP A 105 10.20 -9.93 22.48
N GLN A 106 11.31 -10.20 21.80
CA GLN A 106 11.73 -11.55 21.38
C GLN A 106 13.22 -11.77 21.66
N PRO A 107 13.72 -13.01 21.76
CA PRO A 107 15.16 -13.25 21.81
C PRO A 107 15.86 -12.75 20.54
N ALA A 108 17.02 -12.13 20.68
CA ALA A 108 17.82 -11.64 19.57
C ALA A 108 18.26 -12.81 18.66
N GLN A 109 18.30 -12.56 17.35
CA GLN A 109 18.71 -13.59 16.39
C GLN A 109 20.15 -14.06 16.63
N GLY A 110 20.42 -15.34 16.38
CA GLY A 110 21.74 -15.94 16.53
C GLY A 110 22.05 -16.54 17.91
N GLN A 111 21.12 -16.43 18.88
CA GLN A 111 21.28 -17.02 20.22
C GLN A 111 20.84 -18.49 20.33
N GLY A 112 20.45 -19.13 19.21
CA GLY A 112 19.97 -20.53 19.20
C GLY A 112 18.64 -20.75 19.91
N LEU A 113 17.92 -19.67 20.23
CA LEU A 113 16.60 -19.66 20.86
C LEU A 113 15.56 -19.30 19.80
N THR A 114 14.53 -20.14 19.66
CA THR A 114 13.39 -19.89 18.77
C THR A 114 12.14 -19.74 19.62
N GLU A 115 11.88 -18.53 20.10
CA GLU A 115 10.65 -18.19 20.81
C GLU A 115 9.92 -17.07 20.09
N PRO A 116 8.58 -17.15 19.98
CA PRO A 116 7.79 -16.08 19.42
C PRO A 116 7.90 -14.84 20.30
N ALA A 117 7.85 -13.68 19.66
CA ALA A 117 7.75 -12.41 20.36
C ALA A 117 6.50 -12.36 21.24
N ARG A 118 6.61 -11.75 22.42
CA ARG A 118 5.51 -11.61 23.39
C ARG A 118 5.45 -10.18 23.91
N LEU A 119 4.25 -9.72 24.25
CA LEU A 119 4.08 -8.46 24.97
C LEU A 119 4.56 -8.67 26.41
N PHE A 120 5.42 -7.80 26.90
CA PHE A 120 5.79 -7.71 28.31
C PHE A 120 5.34 -6.37 28.84
N HIS A 121 4.90 -6.31 30.09
CA HIS A 121 4.68 -5.06 30.80
C HIS A 121 5.98 -4.53 31.39
N LYS A 122 6.08 -3.21 31.60
CA LYS A 122 7.23 -2.61 32.29
C LYS A 122 7.48 -3.29 33.64
N GLY A 123 8.70 -3.78 33.86
CA GLY A 123 9.11 -4.48 35.08
C GLY A 123 8.74 -5.96 35.13
N GLU A 124 8.06 -6.49 34.11
CA GLU A 124 7.81 -7.93 33.97
C GLU A 124 9.13 -8.66 33.67
N GLU A 125 9.38 -9.77 34.36
CA GLU A 125 10.59 -10.57 34.16
C GLU A 125 10.58 -11.24 32.78
N PHE A 126 11.72 -11.15 32.11
CA PHE A 126 11.92 -11.92 30.91
C PHE A 126 12.05 -13.41 31.23
N ARG A 127 11.65 -14.26 30.28
CA ARG A 127 11.81 -15.70 30.44
C ARG A 127 13.28 -16.08 30.50
N HIS A 128 13.62 -16.93 31.46
CA HIS A 128 14.94 -17.49 31.62
C HIS A 128 15.07 -18.76 30.76
N PHE A 129 16.12 -18.85 29.95
CA PHE A 129 16.38 -20.01 29.10
C PHE A 129 17.67 -20.71 29.54
N SER A 130 17.65 -22.05 29.48
CA SER A 130 18.82 -22.89 29.65
C SER A 130 19.61 -22.92 28.33
N VAL A 131 20.76 -22.27 28.26
CA VAL A 131 21.63 -22.35 27.08
C VAL A 131 22.54 -23.57 27.23
N LEU A 132 22.55 -24.46 26.23
CA LEU A 132 23.47 -25.59 26.17
C LEU A 132 24.87 -25.08 25.80
N VAL A 133 25.83 -25.24 26.71
CA VAL A 133 27.24 -24.91 26.43
C VAL A 133 27.93 -26.15 25.85
N ALA A 134 28.92 -25.97 24.97
CA ALA A 134 29.68 -27.03 24.28
C ALA A 134 30.26 -28.13 25.21
N ALA A 135 30.33 -27.89 26.52
CA ALA A 135 30.75 -28.84 27.55
C ALA A 135 29.59 -29.70 28.14
N GLY A 136 28.40 -29.73 27.53
CA GLY A 136 27.27 -30.56 27.97
C GLY A 136 26.63 -30.12 29.31
N LYS A 137 26.95 -28.92 29.79
CA LYS A 137 26.34 -28.32 30.99
C LYS A 137 25.36 -27.22 30.58
N SER A 138 24.14 -27.24 31.11
CA SER A 138 23.21 -26.11 31.00
C SER A 138 23.69 -24.99 31.92
N ARG A 139 23.83 -23.79 31.38
CA ARG A 139 23.92 -22.56 32.19
C ARG A 139 22.73 -21.68 31.83
N TYR A 140 22.14 -21.02 32.82
CA TYR A 140 21.29 -19.87 32.58
C TYR A 140 22.20 -18.76 32.05
N GLY A 141 22.19 -18.55 30.73
CA GLY A 141 22.97 -17.48 30.08
C GLY A 141 22.14 -16.20 30.01
N PRO A 142 22.78 -15.01 29.97
CA PRO A 142 22.06 -13.78 29.68
C PRO A 142 21.48 -13.89 28.27
N VAL A 143 20.16 -13.70 28.16
CA VAL A 143 19.44 -13.71 26.88
C VAL A 143 19.21 -12.26 26.52
N THR A 144 19.63 -11.89 25.32
CA THR A 144 19.46 -10.53 24.83
C THR A 144 18.11 -10.46 24.18
N TRP A 145 17.25 -9.59 24.69
CA TRP A 145 15.91 -9.38 24.15
C TRP A 145 15.93 -8.21 23.18
N GLU A 146 15.29 -8.39 22.03
CA GLU A 146 15.10 -7.36 21.02
C GLU A 146 13.65 -6.86 21.04
N GLN A 147 13.48 -5.54 21.00
CA GLN A 147 12.17 -4.92 20.96
C GLN A 147 11.58 -4.98 19.54
N CYS A 148 10.32 -5.36 19.48
CA CYS A 148 9.52 -5.44 18.26
C CYS A 148 8.43 -4.37 18.24
N LEU A 149 8.28 -3.72 17.09
CA LEU A 149 7.14 -2.84 16.80
C LEU A 149 6.01 -3.63 16.17
N THR A 150 4.78 -3.36 16.60
CA THR A 150 3.58 -3.78 15.88
C THR A 150 3.42 -2.92 14.64
N ILE A 151 3.71 -3.49 13.47
CA ILE A 151 3.41 -2.89 12.17
C ILE A 151 2.17 -3.56 11.60
N ARG A 152 1.38 -2.84 10.80
CA ARG A 152 0.28 -3.49 10.08
C ARG A 152 0.86 -4.52 9.11
N HIS A 153 0.45 -5.76 9.27
CA HIS A 153 0.64 -6.83 8.31
C HIS A 153 -0.48 -6.73 7.28
N ASN A 154 -0.21 -5.99 6.22
CA ASN A 154 -1.18 -5.75 5.17
C ASN A 154 -1.52 -7.01 4.35
N GLN A 155 -0.98 -8.20 4.66
CA GLN A 155 -1.27 -9.47 3.96
C GLN A 155 -1.20 -9.36 2.41
N GLY A 156 -0.29 -8.54 1.88
CA GLY A 156 -0.20 -8.28 0.43
C GLY A 156 -1.27 -7.32 -0.11
N ALA A 157 -1.95 -6.56 0.75
CA ALA A 157 -2.91 -5.54 0.34
C ALA A 157 -2.21 -4.45 -0.48
N VAL A 158 -2.87 -4.08 -1.57
CA VAL A 158 -2.43 -3.07 -2.52
C VAL A 158 -2.76 -1.71 -1.95
N GLU A 159 -1.80 -1.17 -1.19
CA GLU A 159 -1.91 0.13 -0.53
C GLU A 159 -0.82 1.07 -1.06
N PRO A 160 -1.09 1.82 -2.14
CA PRO A 160 -0.10 2.74 -2.71
C PRO A 160 0.27 3.82 -1.70
N ARG A 161 1.57 4.09 -1.59
CA ARG A 161 2.09 5.10 -0.68
C ARG A 161 1.83 6.49 -1.25
N ALA A 162 1.29 7.39 -0.43
CA ALA A 162 1.18 8.80 -0.75
C ALA A 162 1.25 9.65 0.52
N VAL A 163 1.69 10.89 0.37
CA VAL A 163 1.55 11.91 1.42
C VAL A 163 0.06 12.14 1.69
N HIS A 164 -0.28 12.39 2.95
CA HIS A 164 -1.65 12.69 3.36
C HIS A 164 -2.25 13.82 2.49
N GLY A 165 -3.50 13.64 2.03
CA GLY A 165 -4.21 14.59 1.16
C GLY A 165 -3.87 14.53 -0.34
N LEU A 166 -3.06 13.57 -0.78
CA LEU A 166 -2.78 13.33 -2.21
C LEU A 166 -3.62 12.19 -2.84
N LEU A 167 -4.33 11.43 -2.00
CA LEU A 167 -5.24 10.37 -2.43
C LEU A 167 -6.64 10.57 -1.86
N ARG A 168 -7.63 10.16 -2.65
CA ARG A 168 -9.01 10.02 -2.21
C ARG A 168 -9.25 8.62 -1.64
N GLU A 169 -9.99 8.53 -0.56
CA GLU A 169 -10.43 7.25 -0.01
C GLU A 169 -11.71 6.80 -0.74
N VAL A 170 -11.72 5.52 -1.14
CA VAL A 170 -12.84 4.89 -1.87
C VAL A 170 -13.21 3.58 -1.21
N ALA A 171 -14.47 3.19 -1.32
CA ALA A 171 -14.88 1.86 -0.88
C ALA A 171 -14.07 0.80 -1.63
N ARG A 172 -13.70 -0.29 -0.93
CA ARG A 172 -13.02 -1.41 -1.57
C ARG A 172 -13.98 -2.04 -2.60
N PRO A 173 -13.55 -2.26 -3.86
CA PRO A 173 -14.39 -2.90 -4.84
C PRO A 173 -14.73 -4.34 -4.43
N GLU A 174 -16.00 -4.72 -4.62
CA GLU A 174 -16.47 -6.09 -4.48
C GLU A 174 -17.05 -6.56 -5.83
N PRO A 175 -16.52 -7.63 -6.45
CA PRO A 175 -15.35 -8.41 -6.03
C PRO A 175 -14.02 -7.66 -6.20
N TRP A 176 -13.01 -8.04 -5.41
CA TRP A 176 -11.64 -7.58 -5.61
C TRP A 176 -11.06 -8.21 -6.88
N LEU A 177 -10.71 -7.38 -7.87
CA LEU A 177 -10.18 -7.86 -9.15
C LEU A 177 -8.67 -7.64 -9.24
N SER A 178 -7.97 -8.66 -9.74
CA SER A 178 -6.54 -8.65 -10.03
C SER A 178 -6.32 -9.23 -11.43
N CYS A 179 -5.46 -8.59 -12.23
CA CYS A 179 -5.17 -8.98 -13.60
C CYS A 179 -3.67 -8.90 -13.89
N ALA A 180 -3.17 -9.75 -14.78
CA ALA A 180 -1.83 -9.62 -15.35
C ALA A 180 -1.81 -8.57 -16.48
N CYS A 181 -0.63 -7.99 -16.77
CA CYS A 181 -0.48 -6.97 -17.82
C CYS A 181 -1.00 -7.42 -19.22
N GLY A 182 -0.87 -8.71 -19.56
CA GLY A 182 -1.29 -9.24 -20.86
C GLY A 182 -2.81 -9.46 -21.02
N GLN A 183 -3.61 -9.27 -19.95
CA GLN A 183 -5.05 -9.45 -20.00
C GLN A 183 -5.77 -8.15 -20.43
N ALA A 184 -6.94 -8.28 -21.04
CA ALA A 184 -7.81 -7.14 -21.26
C ALA A 184 -8.50 -6.72 -19.94
N CYS A 185 -8.67 -5.42 -19.73
CA CYS A 185 -9.28 -4.89 -18.52
C CYS A 185 -10.72 -5.41 -18.35
N PRO A 186 -11.07 -6.13 -17.28
CA PRO A 186 -12.38 -6.77 -17.14
C PRO A 186 -13.49 -5.78 -16.75
N ALA A 187 -13.15 -4.62 -16.18
CA ALA A 187 -14.10 -3.63 -15.71
C ALA A 187 -13.54 -2.20 -15.80
N SER A 188 -14.40 -1.25 -16.14
CA SER A 188 -14.02 0.16 -16.15
C SER A 188 -13.75 0.67 -14.74
N GLY A 189 -12.64 1.38 -14.54
CA GLY A 189 -12.29 1.85 -13.20
C GLY A 189 -10.86 2.34 -13.07
N VAL A 190 -10.47 2.64 -11.84
CA VAL A 190 -9.10 3.01 -11.47
C VAL A 190 -8.34 1.77 -11.05
N TRP A 191 -7.20 1.52 -11.70
CA TRP A 191 -6.36 0.35 -11.49
C TRP A 191 -4.98 0.75 -10.97
N GLN A 192 -4.47 0.02 -9.98
CA GLN A 192 -3.13 0.20 -9.40
C GLN A 192 -2.22 -0.94 -9.84
N PRO A 193 -1.03 -0.64 -10.41
CA PRO A 193 -0.01 -1.66 -10.63
C PRO A 193 0.71 -1.98 -9.33
N TRP A 194 1.14 -3.23 -9.21
CA TRP A 194 1.78 -3.73 -8.01
C TRP A 194 2.87 -4.75 -8.33
N VAL A 195 3.97 -4.67 -7.60
CA VAL A 195 5.02 -5.69 -7.50
C VAL A 195 5.16 -6.12 -6.05
N ALA A 196 5.77 -7.28 -5.82
CA ALA A 196 6.02 -7.81 -4.48
C ALA A 196 6.83 -6.84 -3.60
N ALA A 197 6.63 -6.93 -2.28
CA ALA A 197 7.23 -6.01 -1.31
C ALA A 197 8.75 -6.16 -1.15
N ASP A 198 9.35 -7.21 -1.69
CA ASP A 198 10.78 -7.46 -1.78
C ASP A 198 11.36 -7.11 -3.16
N HIS A 199 10.51 -6.76 -4.13
CA HIS A 199 10.93 -6.44 -5.48
C HIS A 199 11.78 -5.16 -5.50
N PRO A 200 12.94 -5.13 -6.19
CA PRO A 200 13.84 -3.96 -6.20
C PRO A 200 13.19 -2.68 -6.72
N LEU A 201 12.22 -2.80 -7.64
CA LEU A 201 11.49 -1.66 -8.20
C LEU A 201 10.21 -1.29 -7.43
N GLN A 202 9.91 -1.89 -6.28
CA GLN A 202 8.69 -1.61 -5.52
C GLN A 202 8.50 -0.11 -5.23
N ALA A 203 9.60 0.60 -4.96
CA ALA A 203 9.56 2.03 -4.63
C ALA A 203 9.23 2.90 -5.85
N ILE A 204 9.25 2.34 -7.06
CA ILE A 204 8.95 3.05 -8.31
C ILE A 204 7.57 2.63 -8.85
N VAL A 205 7.24 1.34 -8.71
CA VAL A 205 5.99 0.76 -9.26
C VAL A 205 4.81 0.94 -8.30
N ASN A 206 4.98 0.67 -6.99
CA ASN A 206 3.91 0.71 -5.99
C ASN A 206 3.58 2.15 -5.53
N GLN A 207 3.66 3.09 -6.47
CA GLN A 207 3.43 4.51 -6.28
C GLN A 207 2.04 4.89 -6.75
N TYR A 208 1.43 5.83 -6.05
CA TYR A 208 0.04 6.21 -6.31
C TYR A 208 -0.16 6.88 -7.67
N TRP A 209 0.86 7.56 -8.19
CA TRP A 209 0.82 8.21 -9.50
C TRP A 209 1.00 7.23 -10.67
N ARG A 210 1.19 5.93 -10.39
CA ARG A 210 1.19 4.86 -11.40
C ARG A 210 -0.20 4.28 -11.63
N GLN A 211 -1.20 4.72 -10.88
CA GLN A 211 -2.59 4.35 -11.18
C GLN A 211 -2.97 4.81 -12.58
N THR A 212 -3.94 4.11 -13.17
CA THR A 212 -4.54 4.54 -14.42
C THR A 212 -6.04 4.30 -14.38
N TRP A 213 -6.79 5.16 -15.05
CA TRP A 213 -8.18 4.89 -15.36
C TRP A 213 -8.26 4.13 -16.69
N LEU A 214 -8.96 3.01 -16.69
CA LEU A 214 -9.14 2.16 -17.86
C LEU A 214 -10.63 1.91 -18.10
N THR A 215 -10.99 1.81 -19.38
CA THR A 215 -12.28 1.27 -19.81
C THR A 215 -12.20 -0.26 -19.91
N GLN A 216 -13.33 -0.92 -19.72
CA GLN A 216 -13.45 -2.36 -19.99
C GLN A 216 -12.95 -2.69 -21.41
N GLY A 217 -12.15 -3.73 -21.54
CA GLY A 217 -11.52 -4.17 -22.78
C GLY A 217 -10.19 -3.47 -23.11
N ALA A 218 -9.85 -2.37 -22.45
CA ALA A 218 -8.58 -1.68 -22.69
C ALA A 218 -7.39 -2.55 -22.24
N PRO A 219 -6.24 -2.49 -22.94
CA PRO A 219 -5.03 -3.15 -22.48
C PRO A 219 -4.45 -2.42 -21.26
N PHE A 220 -3.87 -3.17 -20.33
CA PHE A 220 -3.11 -2.56 -19.24
C PHE A 220 -1.80 -1.93 -19.75
N PRO A 221 -1.32 -0.84 -19.12
CA PRO A 221 0.00 -0.31 -19.40
C PRO A 221 1.11 -1.35 -19.18
N GLN A 222 2.08 -1.38 -20.10
CA GLN A 222 3.23 -2.28 -20.09
C GLN A 222 4.45 -1.56 -19.51
N PRO A 223 5.09 -2.08 -18.45
CA PRO A 223 6.20 -1.40 -17.77
C PRO A 223 7.36 -0.97 -18.69
N ARG A 224 7.80 -1.84 -19.62
CA ARG A 224 8.89 -1.52 -20.56
C ARG A 224 8.52 -0.45 -21.56
N ARG A 225 7.31 -0.54 -22.13
CA ARG A 225 6.84 0.37 -23.18
C ARG A 225 6.42 1.73 -22.61
N ASP A 226 5.61 1.72 -21.57
CA ASP A 226 4.89 2.91 -21.10
C ASP A 226 5.63 3.62 -19.96
N TRP A 227 6.45 2.90 -19.19
CA TRP A 227 7.21 3.47 -18.07
C TRP A 227 8.71 3.51 -18.29
N LEU A 228 9.20 2.90 -19.38
CA LEU A 228 10.62 2.76 -19.69
C LEU A 228 11.40 2.09 -18.55
N LEU A 229 10.74 1.15 -17.86
CA LEU A 229 11.36 0.34 -16.81
C LEU A 229 11.70 -1.03 -17.38
N ASP A 230 12.92 -1.50 -17.13
CA ASP A 230 13.34 -2.87 -17.47
C ASP A 230 12.69 -3.88 -16.50
N LEU A 231 11.37 -4.00 -16.61
CA LEU A 231 10.51 -4.79 -15.72
C LEU A 231 9.64 -5.72 -16.60
N PRO A 232 9.79 -7.04 -16.47
CA PRO A 232 8.92 -8.00 -17.14
C PRO A 232 7.42 -7.82 -16.80
N ASP A 233 6.56 -8.04 -17.80
CA ASP A 233 5.12 -7.84 -17.69
C ASP A 233 4.45 -8.82 -16.69
N ASP A 234 5.04 -9.99 -16.49
CA ASP A 234 4.60 -11.05 -15.58
C ASP A 234 4.96 -10.80 -14.11
N GLU A 235 5.85 -9.84 -13.83
CA GLU A 235 6.17 -9.41 -12.47
C GLU A 235 5.21 -8.34 -11.93
N VAL A 236 4.35 -7.77 -12.79
CA VAL A 236 3.39 -6.73 -12.42
C VAL A 236 1.96 -7.25 -12.46
N THR A 237 1.25 -7.05 -11.35
CA THR A 237 -0.19 -7.29 -11.24
C THR A 237 -0.95 -5.98 -11.14
N TRP A 238 -2.09 -5.91 -11.82
CA TRP A 238 -3.00 -4.77 -11.83
C TRP A 238 -4.21 -5.06 -10.95
N HIS A 239 -4.52 -4.15 -10.04
CA HIS A 239 -5.59 -4.33 -9.07
C HIS A 239 -6.63 -3.22 -9.16
N LEU A 240 -7.91 -3.59 -9.18
CA LEU A 240 -9.00 -2.62 -9.22
C LEU A 240 -9.11 -1.92 -7.86
N MET A 241 -9.05 -0.59 -7.88
CA MET A 241 -9.12 0.24 -6.68
C MET A 241 -10.45 0.95 -6.53
N ASP A 242 -11.06 1.38 -7.64
CA ASP A 242 -12.36 2.05 -7.68
C ASP A 242 -13.09 1.64 -8.97
N MET A 243 -14.21 0.93 -8.83
CA MET A 243 -15.03 0.53 -9.97
C MET A 243 -15.88 1.71 -10.41
N SER A 244 -15.80 2.09 -11.69
CA SER A 244 -16.76 3.02 -12.26
C SER A 244 -17.92 2.21 -12.83
N LEU A 245 -19.07 2.29 -12.16
CA LEU A 245 -20.31 1.75 -12.73
C LEU A 245 -20.60 2.49 -14.05
N PRO A 246 -21.05 1.80 -15.11
CA PRO A 246 -21.51 2.48 -16.30
C PRO A 246 -22.62 3.46 -15.90
N ASP A 247 -22.54 4.70 -16.38
CA ASP A 247 -23.66 5.63 -16.25
C ASP A 247 -24.88 4.95 -16.88
N VAL A 248 -25.87 4.62 -16.04
CA VAL A 248 -27.18 4.18 -16.51
C VAL A 248 -27.88 5.45 -17.03
N GLY A 249 -27.55 5.81 -18.27
CA GLY A 249 -28.13 6.92 -19.02
C GLY A 249 -28.86 6.40 -20.25
#